data_AF-A0A087SIV3-F1
#
_entry.id   AF-A0A087SIV3-F1
#
_cell.length_a   1.000
_cell.length_b   1.000
_cell.length_c   1.000
_cell.angle_alpha   90.00
_cell.angle_beta   90.00
_cell.angle_gamma   90.00
#
_symmetry.space_group_name_H-M   'P 1'
#
loop_
_entity.id
_entity.type
_entity.pdbx_description
1 polymer ?
#
loop_
_entity_poly.entity_id
_entity_poly.type
_entity_poly.pdbx_seq_one_letter_code
_entity_poly.pdbx_strand_id
1 'polypeptide(L)'
;MVTQLYTLLPDRTKTDKELDALRLGNQVRLLQLPHGGVAAVPTDAYSAGRNATRDGPATAERFLSLVLPRHTGFGLTRTELAEALGPRHAAADLEALLDWGALTRHPTAQTASYIFGLPDAGRCLRSVLEGRLELLTMLQRRWHGETLEAELLRKGRLRRSTLGVLWHLRDVLGAGLVVRRETAVGPMLRLATRT
;
A
#
# COMPACT_ATOMS: atom_id res chain seq x y z
N MET A 1 -3.33 3.01 -3.13
CA MET A 1 -2.26 3.86 -2.58
C MET A 1 -2.87 5.11 -1.97
N VAL A 2 -2.27 5.69 -0.93
CA VAL A 2 -2.70 6.99 -0.37
C VAL A 2 -2.64 8.08 -1.43
N THR A 3 -1.64 8.04 -2.32
CA THR A 3 -1.51 8.98 -3.45
C THR A 3 -2.75 9.06 -4.34
N GLN A 4 -3.50 7.97 -4.49
CA GLN A 4 -4.74 7.96 -5.27
C GLN A 4 -5.83 8.80 -4.63
N LEU A 5 -5.86 8.92 -3.29
CA LEU A 5 -6.84 9.73 -2.58
C LEU A 5 -6.73 11.20 -2.98
N TYR A 6 -5.51 11.70 -3.19
CA TYR A 6 -5.26 13.07 -3.64
C TYR A 6 -5.73 13.35 -5.08
N THR A 7 -6.07 12.32 -5.85
CA THR A 7 -6.70 12.51 -7.18
C THR A 7 -8.22 12.58 -7.12
N LEU A 8 -8.82 12.15 -5.99
CA LEU A 8 -10.26 12.11 -5.77
C LEU A 8 -10.73 13.20 -4.80
N LEU A 9 -9.86 13.58 -3.87
CA LEU A 9 -10.13 14.53 -2.81
C LEU A 9 -9.29 15.79 -3.03
N PRO A 10 -9.92 16.98 -3.14
CA PRO A 10 -9.21 18.21 -3.48
C PRO A 10 -8.33 18.74 -2.34
N ASP A 11 -8.73 18.52 -1.08
CA ASP A 11 -8.01 18.99 0.09
C ASP A 11 -7.11 17.88 0.67
N ARG A 12 -5.82 17.97 0.38
CA ARG A 12 -4.80 17.02 0.85
C ARG A 12 -4.68 17.06 2.37
N THR A 13 -4.70 18.25 2.97
CA THR A 13 -4.56 18.41 4.42
C THR A 13 -5.73 17.80 5.17
N LYS A 14 -6.96 18.04 4.70
CA LYS A 14 -8.14 17.40 5.27
C LYS A 14 -8.11 15.88 5.08
N THR A 15 -7.73 15.41 3.89
CA THR A 15 -7.57 13.98 3.61
C THR A 15 -6.58 13.32 4.56
N ASP A 16 -5.42 13.94 4.80
CA ASP A 16 -4.40 13.41 5.70
C ASP A 16 -4.89 13.40 7.15
N LYS A 17 -5.61 14.44 7.60
CA LYS A 17 -6.21 14.49 8.94
C LYS A 17 -7.26 13.39 9.16
N GLU A 18 -8.14 13.18 8.20
CA GLU A 18 -9.17 12.14 8.28
C GLU A 18 -8.55 10.75 8.24
N LEU A 19 -7.55 10.54 7.36
CA LEU A 19 -6.83 9.29 7.28
C LEU A 19 -6.07 8.97 8.57
N ASP A 20 -5.49 9.98 9.21
CA ASP A 20 -4.84 9.82 10.51
C ASP A 20 -5.83 9.50 11.63
N ALA A 21 -7.01 10.14 11.63
CA ALA A 21 -8.09 9.81 12.56
C ALA A 21 -8.55 8.36 12.41
N LEU A 22 -8.73 7.87 11.17
CA LEU A 22 -9.07 6.47 10.89
C LEU A 22 -7.96 5.51 11.32
N ARG A 23 -6.70 5.92 11.16
CA ARG A 23 -5.53 5.15 11.61
C ARG A 23 -5.48 5.04 13.13
N LEU A 24 -5.63 6.16 13.83
CA LEU A 24 -5.66 6.20 15.30
C LEU A 24 -6.85 5.40 15.87
N GLY A 25 -7.99 5.40 15.17
CA GLY A 25 -9.15 4.57 15.50
C GLY A 25 -9.02 3.09 15.10
N ASN A 26 -7.86 2.66 14.60
CA ASN A 26 -7.59 1.29 14.12
C ASN A 26 -8.62 0.79 13.08
N GLN A 27 -9.24 1.68 12.30
CA GLN A 27 -10.14 1.31 11.20
C GLN A 27 -9.38 1.10 9.89
N VAL A 28 -8.29 1.87 9.72
CA VAL A 28 -7.41 1.81 8.56
C VAL A 28 -5.97 1.65 9.04
N ARG A 29 -5.18 0.88 8.29
CA ARG A 29 -3.75 0.69 8.48
C ARG A 29 -2.99 1.37 7.37
N LEU A 30 -1.95 2.10 7.73
CA LEU A 30 -0.99 2.66 6.78
C LEU A 30 0.21 1.73 6.70
N LEU A 31 0.43 1.14 5.54
CA LEU A 31 1.50 0.18 5.28
C LEU A 31 2.54 0.81 4.37
N GLN A 32 3.80 0.73 4.80
CA GLN A 32 4.93 1.15 3.97
C GLN A 32 5.19 0.07 2.92
N LEU A 33 5.26 0.49 1.66
CA LEU A 33 5.48 -0.45 0.57
C LEU A 33 6.97 -0.61 0.28
N PRO A 34 7.43 -1.82 -0.11
CA PRO A 34 8.86 -2.08 -0.35
C PRO A 34 9.50 -1.17 -1.40
N HIS A 35 8.70 -0.69 -2.35
CA HIS A 35 9.12 0.15 -3.47
C HIS A 35 8.79 1.63 -3.26
N GLY A 36 8.54 2.04 -2.01
CA GLY A 36 8.16 3.39 -1.64
C GLY A 36 6.66 3.68 -1.78
N GLY A 37 6.24 4.71 -1.06
CA GLY A 37 4.83 5.10 -0.91
C GLY A 37 4.13 4.36 0.23
N VAL A 38 2.87 4.76 0.45
CA VAL A 38 2.02 4.25 1.53
C VAL A 38 0.72 3.70 0.94
N ALA A 39 0.33 2.52 1.39
CA ALA A 39 -0.99 1.96 1.17
C ALA A 39 -1.87 2.19 2.41
N ALA A 40 -3.07 2.71 2.20
CA ALA A 40 -4.14 2.65 3.19
C ALA A 40 -4.94 1.37 2.95
N VAL A 41 -5.07 0.54 3.98
CA VAL A 41 -5.78 -0.74 3.93
C VAL A 41 -6.73 -0.82 5.12
N PRO A 42 -8.00 -1.23 4.95
CA PRO A 42 -8.88 -1.52 6.08
C PRO A 42 -8.24 -2.52 7.05
N THR A 43 -8.40 -2.31 8.36
CA THR A 43 -7.79 -3.19 9.37
C THR A 43 -8.34 -4.62 9.29
N ASP A 44 -9.61 -4.78 8.93
CA ASP A 44 -10.25 -6.08 8.74
C ASP A 44 -9.63 -6.90 7.59
N ALA A 45 -8.89 -6.28 6.68
CA ALA A 45 -8.17 -6.98 5.63
C ALA A 45 -7.13 -7.97 6.17
N TYR A 46 -6.63 -7.77 7.40
CA TYR A 46 -5.76 -8.74 8.08
C TYR A 46 -6.47 -10.04 8.47
N SER A 47 -7.80 -10.06 8.47
CA SER A 47 -8.55 -11.32 8.67
C SER A 47 -8.39 -12.25 7.46
N ALA A 48 -8.12 -11.70 6.27
CA ALA A 48 -7.76 -12.48 5.11
C ALA A 48 -6.40 -13.15 5.34
N GLY A 49 -6.32 -14.45 5.08
CA GLY A 49 -5.08 -15.20 5.29
C GLY A 49 -4.81 -15.64 6.73
N ARG A 50 -5.71 -15.38 7.71
CA ARG A 50 -5.53 -15.80 9.11
C ARG A 50 -5.26 -17.31 9.32
N ASN A 51 -5.66 -18.13 8.35
CA ASN A 51 -5.48 -19.59 8.35
C ASN A 51 -4.13 -20.02 7.75
N ALA A 52 -3.37 -19.09 7.17
CA ALA A 52 -2.08 -19.36 6.53
C ALA A 52 -0.89 -19.28 7.52
N THR A 53 -1.14 -18.92 8.78
CA THR A 53 -0.11 -18.90 9.83
C THR A 53 0.33 -20.31 10.19
N ARG A 54 1.65 -20.56 10.19
CA ARG A 54 2.25 -21.85 10.55
C ARG A 54 1.88 -22.31 11.96
N ASP A 55 1.80 -21.38 12.91
CA ASP A 55 1.45 -21.62 14.32
C ASP A 55 -0.06 -21.44 14.61
N GLY A 56 -0.87 -21.29 13.56
CA GLY A 56 -2.33 -21.42 13.62
C GLY A 56 -3.11 -20.13 13.90
N PRO A 57 -4.45 -20.24 13.98
CA PRO A 57 -5.37 -19.10 14.11
C PRO A 57 -5.22 -18.32 15.42
N ALA A 58 -4.63 -18.92 16.46
CA ALA A 58 -4.45 -18.28 17.76
C ALA A 58 -3.44 -17.13 17.73
N THR A 59 -2.35 -17.27 16.97
CA THR A 59 -1.36 -16.18 16.79
C THR A 59 -1.97 -15.02 16.02
N ALA A 60 -2.71 -15.31 14.94
CA ALA A 60 -3.43 -14.28 14.19
C ALA A 60 -4.45 -13.55 15.08
N GLU A 61 -5.22 -14.29 15.88
CA GLU A 61 -6.21 -13.71 16.80
C GLU A 61 -5.56 -12.81 17.86
N ARG A 62 -4.47 -13.26 18.50
CA ARG A 62 -3.71 -12.42 19.45
C ARG A 62 -3.15 -11.17 18.76
N PHE A 63 -2.61 -11.29 17.56
CA PHE A 63 -2.12 -10.13 16.82
C PHE A 63 -3.23 -9.12 16.51
N LEU A 64 -4.36 -9.60 15.99
CA LEU A 64 -5.52 -8.76 15.65
C LEU A 64 -6.13 -8.07 16.88
N SER A 65 -6.23 -8.77 18.01
CA SER A 65 -6.90 -8.29 19.23
C SER A 65 -5.98 -7.55 20.20
N LEU A 66 -4.70 -7.92 20.27
CA LEU A 66 -3.76 -7.38 21.25
C LEU A 66 -2.77 -6.39 20.67
N VAL A 67 -2.29 -6.60 19.43
CA VAL A 67 -1.23 -5.78 18.83
C VAL A 67 -1.82 -4.63 18.02
N LEU A 68 -2.68 -4.92 17.04
CA LEU A 68 -3.18 -3.90 16.11
C LEU A 68 -3.87 -2.70 16.80
N PRO A 69 -4.73 -2.89 17.83
CA PRO A 69 -5.39 -1.76 18.50
C PRO A 69 -4.42 -0.87 19.30
N ARG A 70 -3.29 -1.42 19.75
CA ARG A 70 -2.29 -0.69 20.57
C ARG A 70 -1.23 -0.01 19.73
N HIS A 71 -0.91 -0.57 18.56
CA HIS A 71 0.14 -0.08 17.68
C HIS A 71 -0.44 0.26 16.32
N THR A 72 -0.78 1.53 16.10
CA THR A 72 -1.38 2.04 14.85
C THR A 72 -0.38 2.70 13.90
N GLY A 73 0.90 2.72 14.26
CA GLY A 73 1.98 3.21 13.40
C GLY A 73 2.35 2.25 12.27
N PHE A 74 3.46 2.55 11.58
CA PHE A 74 4.00 1.72 10.49
C PHE A 74 4.69 0.44 10.97
N GLY A 75 5.08 0.40 12.24
CA GLY A 75 5.87 -0.69 12.78
C GLY A 75 5.92 -0.65 14.31
N LEU A 76 6.72 -1.54 14.85
CA LEU A 76 6.94 -1.74 16.28
C LEU A 76 8.28 -2.43 16.54
N THR A 77 8.80 -2.28 17.74
CA THR A 77 10.02 -2.91 18.23
C THR A 77 9.74 -4.28 18.84
N ARG A 78 10.78 -5.12 18.96
CA ARG A 78 10.66 -6.40 19.65
C ARG A 78 10.11 -6.26 21.09
N THR A 79 10.47 -5.19 21.79
CA THR A 79 10.00 -4.91 23.16
C THR A 79 8.50 -4.63 23.17
N GLU A 80 8.02 -3.72 22.31
CA GLU A 80 6.59 -3.41 22.18
C GLU A 80 5.77 -4.65 21.81
N LEU A 81 6.30 -5.52 20.94
CA LEU A 81 5.64 -6.79 20.60
C LEU A 81 5.49 -7.69 21.83
N ALA A 82 6.56 -7.80 22.62
CA ALA A 82 6.61 -8.67 23.79
C ALA A 82 5.69 -8.15 24.91
N GLU A 83 5.59 -6.83 25.07
CA GLU A 83 4.65 -6.19 25.99
C GLU A 83 3.20 -6.47 25.58
N ALA A 84 2.88 -6.41 24.28
CA ALA A 84 1.52 -6.64 23.79
C ALA A 84 1.08 -8.12 23.85
N LEU A 85 1.98 -9.07 23.54
CA LEU A 85 1.67 -10.50 23.47
C LEU A 85 1.98 -11.28 24.77
N GLY A 86 2.74 -10.66 25.66
CA GLY A 86 3.29 -11.29 26.86
C GLY A 86 4.55 -12.12 26.56
N PRO A 87 5.45 -12.26 27.55
CA PRO A 87 6.77 -12.87 27.36
C PRO A 87 6.71 -14.35 26.96
N ARG A 88 5.63 -15.04 27.32
CA ARG A 88 5.42 -16.46 27.01
C ARG A 88 5.22 -16.72 25.51
N HIS A 89 4.58 -15.81 24.79
CA HIS A 89 4.18 -16.03 23.39
C HIS A 89 5.05 -15.24 22.40
N ALA A 90 5.68 -14.15 22.85
CA ALA A 90 6.36 -13.18 22.00
C ALA A 90 7.36 -13.78 21.00
N ALA A 91 8.17 -14.77 21.40
CA ALA A 91 9.17 -15.36 20.52
C ALA A 91 8.55 -16.23 19.42
N ALA A 92 7.60 -17.12 19.77
CA ALA A 92 6.94 -18.00 18.81
C ALA A 92 6.02 -17.20 17.88
N ASP A 93 5.19 -16.31 18.43
CA ASP A 93 4.29 -15.47 17.65
C ASP A 93 5.08 -14.54 16.71
N LEU A 94 6.26 -14.03 17.10
CA LEU A 94 7.08 -13.21 16.21
C LEU A 94 7.48 -13.97 14.94
N GLU A 95 8.04 -15.18 15.07
CA GLU A 95 8.45 -15.97 13.91
C GLU A 95 7.24 -16.33 13.04
N ALA A 96 6.10 -16.70 13.65
CA ALA A 96 4.86 -16.95 12.93
C ALA A 96 4.31 -15.72 12.18
N LEU A 97 4.40 -14.53 12.78
CA LEU A 97 3.95 -13.27 12.16
C LEU A 97 4.86 -12.84 11.00
N LEU A 98 6.15 -13.14 11.09
CA LEU A 98 7.11 -12.95 9.99
C LEU A 98 6.83 -13.92 8.85
N ASP A 99 6.63 -15.21 9.15
CA ASP A 99 6.30 -16.24 8.16
C ASP A 99 4.96 -15.95 7.46
N TRP A 100 3.98 -15.46 8.22
CA TRP A 100 2.66 -15.05 7.68
C TRP A 100 2.72 -13.77 6.84
N GLY A 101 3.75 -12.94 7.02
CA GLY A 101 3.90 -11.65 6.34
C GLY A 101 3.05 -10.52 6.94
N ALA A 102 2.48 -10.71 8.13
CA ALA A 102 1.85 -9.63 8.91
C ALA A 102 2.90 -8.67 9.49
N LEU A 103 4.12 -9.15 9.70
CA LEU A 103 5.29 -8.36 10.01
C LEU A 103 6.40 -8.62 9.00
N THR A 104 7.21 -7.60 8.76
CA THR A 104 8.46 -7.70 7.99
C THR A 104 9.58 -7.01 8.76
N ARG A 105 10.83 -7.43 8.56
CA ARG A 105 11.98 -6.81 9.24
C ARG A 105 12.25 -5.44 8.63
N HIS A 106 12.46 -4.42 9.46
CA HIS A 106 12.80 -3.08 8.98
C HIS A 106 14.18 -3.12 8.30
N PRO A 107 14.31 -2.69 7.04
CA PRO A 107 15.53 -2.91 6.26
C PRO A 107 16.74 -2.08 6.72
N THR A 108 16.50 -0.96 7.42
CA THR A 108 17.55 0.00 7.80
C THR A 108 17.67 0.27 9.30
N ALA A 109 16.94 -0.47 10.15
CA ALA A 109 16.98 -0.22 11.59
C ALA A 109 18.15 -0.97 12.25
N GLN A 110 18.95 -0.25 13.04
CA GLN A 110 20.02 -0.84 13.88
C GLN A 110 19.42 -1.59 15.09
N THR A 111 18.24 -1.19 15.53
CA THR A 111 17.42 -1.90 16.53
C THR A 111 16.49 -2.89 15.81
N ALA A 112 16.15 -4.01 16.47
CA ALA A 112 15.19 -4.99 15.97
C ALA A 112 13.76 -4.41 15.87
N SER A 113 13.53 -3.67 14.78
CA SER A 113 12.26 -3.05 14.43
C SER A 113 11.57 -3.83 13.32
N TYR A 114 10.25 -3.94 13.41
CA TYR A 114 9.39 -4.63 12.47
C TYR A 114 8.40 -3.64 11.86
N ILE A 115 8.07 -3.82 10.58
CA ILE A 115 7.08 -3.03 9.86
C ILE A 115 5.85 -3.91 9.64
N PHE A 116 4.66 -3.34 9.82
CA PHE A 116 3.42 -4.01 9.48
C PHE A 116 3.34 -4.30 7.97
N GLY A 117 3.11 -5.56 7.64
CA GLY A 117 2.82 -6.03 6.28
C GLY A 117 1.37 -6.49 6.19
N LEU A 118 0.90 -6.72 4.96
CA LEU A 118 -0.38 -7.38 4.72
C LEU A 118 -0.10 -8.81 4.23
N PRO A 119 -0.55 -9.85 4.96
CA PRO A 119 -0.43 -11.23 4.53
C PRO A 119 -0.97 -11.46 3.12
N ASP A 120 -0.33 -12.35 2.36
CA ASP A 120 -0.70 -12.71 0.98
C ASP A 120 -0.75 -11.56 -0.05
N ALA A 121 -0.42 -10.33 0.37
CA ALA A 121 -0.49 -9.16 -0.49
C ALA A 121 0.61 -9.12 -1.55
N GLY A 122 1.65 -9.97 -1.45
CA GLY A 122 2.81 -9.95 -2.34
C GLY A 122 2.45 -10.05 -3.83
N ARG A 123 1.48 -10.90 -4.20
CA ARG A 123 0.99 -11.00 -5.59
C ARG A 123 0.27 -9.73 -6.04
N CYS A 124 -0.56 -9.16 -5.16
CA CYS A 124 -1.27 -7.91 -5.43
C CYS A 124 -0.29 -6.74 -5.61
N LEU A 125 0.67 -6.60 -4.69
CA LEU A 125 1.72 -5.57 -4.74
C LEU A 125 2.58 -5.69 -6.00
N ARG A 126 2.94 -6.92 -6.41
CA ARG A 126 3.64 -7.16 -7.69
C ARG A 126 2.80 -6.71 -8.87
N SER A 127 1.51 -7.07 -8.91
CA SER A 127 0.57 -6.64 -9.95
C SER A 127 0.40 -5.12 -10.01
N VAL A 128 0.46 -4.43 -8.87
CA VAL A 128 0.46 -2.95 -8.79
C VAL A 128 1.71 -2.39 -9.45
N LEU A 129 2.89 -2.89 -9.07
CA LEU A 129 4.17 -2.47 -9.62
C LEU A 129 4.30 -2.68 -11.13
N GLU A 130 3.99 -3.89 -11.59
CA GLU A 130 4.11 -4.26 -12.99
C GLU A 130 3.16 -3.46 -13.89
N GLY A 131 1.94 -3.19 -13.39
CA GLY A 131 0.99 -2.31 -14.05
C GLY A 131 1.45 -0.85 -14.10
N ARG A 132 1.99 -0.30 -13.02
CA ARG A 132 2.59 1.04 -13.01
C ARG A 132 3.70 1.15 -14.05
N LEU A 133 4.62 0.19 -14.08
CA LEU A 133 5.72 0.15 -15.05
C LEU A 133 5.19 0.02 -16.48
N GLU A 134 4.17 -0.81 -16.71
CA GLU A 134 3.56 -0.95 -18.04
C GLU A 134 2.97 0.37 -18.53
N LEU A 135 2.20 1.06 -17.67
CA LEU A 135 1.57 2.33 -17.99
C LEU A 135 2.61 3.41 -18.33
N LEU A 136 3.66 3.52 -17.52
CA LEU A 136 4.74 4.48 -17.75
C LEU A 136 5.50 4.17 -19.04
N THR A 137 5.83 2.90 -19.30
CA THR A 137 6.48 2.49 -20.55
C THR A 137 5.59 2.75 -21.77
N MET A 138 4.27 2.55 -21.65
CA MET A 138 3.34 2.88 -22.72
C MET A 138 3.35 4.36 -23.06
N LEU A 139 3.36 5.24 -22.04
CA LEU A 139 3.46 6.69 -22.25
C LEU A 139 4.82 7.06 -22.86
N GLN A 140 5.92 6.52 -22.34
CA GLN A 140 7.28 6.78 -22.86
C GLN A 140 7.43 6.46 -24.35
N ARG A 141 6.70 5.46 -24.86
CA ARG A 141 6.75 5.05 -26.27
C ARG A 141 5.89 5.91 -27.20
N ARG A 142 5.02 6.77 -26.67
CA ARG A 142 4.22 7.68 -27.50
C ARG A 142 5.07 8.83 -27.97
N TRP A 143 4.75 9.33 -29.16
CA TRP A 143 5.31 10.57 -29.67
C TRP A 143 5.06 11.69 -28.64
N HIS A 144 6.14 12.39 -28.25
CA HIS A 144 6.18 13.39 -27.16
C HIS A 144 5.89 12.89 -25.73
N GLY A 145 5.69 11.59 -25.51
CA GLY A 145 5.36 11.05 -24.19
C GLY A 145 3.94 11.39 -23.71
N GLU A 146 3.04 11.63 -24.67
CA GLU A 146 1.68 12.16 -24.42
C GLU A 146 0.58 11.24 -24.97
N THR A 147 -0.59 11.24 -24.33
CA THR A 147 -1.79 10.54 -24.82
C THR A 147 -3.06 11.15 -24.24
N LEU A 148 -4.15 11.14 -25.00
CA LEU A 148 -5.46 11.52 -24.48
C LEU A 148 -5.91 10.53 -23.42
N GLU A 149 -6.42 11.04 -22.30
CA GLU A 149 -6.88 10.19 -21.20
C GLU A 149 -7.98 9.22 -21.66
N ALA A 150 -8.92 9.67 -22.48
CA ALA A 150 -9.98 8.83 -23.02
C ALA A 150 -9.42 7.67 -23.87
N GLU A 151 -8.32 7.87 -24.61
CA GLU A 151 -7.68 6.80 -25.40
C GLU A 151 -7.05 5.75 -24.49
N LEU A 152 -6.39 6.20 -23.43
CA LEU A 152 -5.78 5.32 -22.45
C LEU A 152 -6.84 4.50 -21.70
N LEU A 153 -7.92 5.14 -21.24
CA LEU A 153 -9.01 4.50 -20.50
C LEU A 153 -9.77 3.47 -21.35
N ARG A 154 -9.89 3.67 -22.67
CA ARG A 154 -10.51 2.71 -23.60
C ARG A 154 -9.86 1.32 -23.60
N LYS A 155 -8.59 1.21 -23.17
CA LYS A 155 -7.92 -0.09 -23.05
C LYS A 155 -8.50 -0.97 -21.95
N GLY A 156 -9.14 -0.38 -20.93
CA GLY A 156 -9.79 -1.09 -19.81
C GLY A 156 -8.80 -1.74 -18.83
N ARG A 157 -7.94 -2.64 -19.30
CA ARG A 157 -6.99 -3.43 -18.49
C ARG A 157 -5.55 -3.32 -19.00
N LEU A 158 -4.61 -3.48 -18.08
CA LEU A 158 -3.19 -3.66 -18.37
C LEU A 158 -2.87 -5.15 -18.45
N ARG A 159 -1.81 -5.52 -19.20
CA ARG A 159 -1.43 -6.93 -19.40
C ARG A 159 -0.76 -7.53 -18.17
N ARG A 160 0.03 -6.72 -17.47
CA ARG A 160 0.83 -7.13 -16.30
C ARG A 160 0.16 -6.72 -14.98
N SER A 161 -1.15 -6.49 -14.99
CA SER A 161 -1.88 -6.16 -13.77
C SER A 161 -3.26 -6.78 -13.73
N THR A 162 -3.64 -7.19 -12.53
CA THR A 162 -5.02 -7.58 -12.20
C THR A 162 -5.94 -6.37 -12.08
N LEU A 163 -5.38 -5.15 -11.94
CA LEU A 163 -6.12 -3.90 -11.78
C LEU A 163 -6.29 -3.17 -13.11
N GLY A 164 -7.40 -2.45 -13.25
CA GLY A 164 -7.75 -1.71 -14.47
C GLY A 164 -6.89 -0.46 -14.69
N VAL A 165 -6.90 0.05 -15.92
CA VAL A 165 -6.10 1.23 -16.33
C VAL A 165 -6.40 2.45 -15.47
N LEU A 166 -7.68 2.68 -15.13
CA LEU A 166 -8.09 3.81 -14.28
C LEU A 166 -7.42 3.79 -12.90
N TRP A 167 -7.26 2.59 -12.31
CA TRP A 167 -6.61 2.44 -11.02
C TRP A 167 -5.15 2.89 -11.09
N HIS A 168 -4.42 2.42 -12.11
CA HIS A 168 -3.02 2.78 -12.34
C HIS A 168 -2.85 4.24 -12.73
N LEU A 169 -3.79 4.79 -13.50
CA LEU A 169 -3.78 6.19 -13.87
C LEU A 169 -3.86 7.10 -12.64
N ARG A 170 -4.79 6.81 -11.71
CA ARG A 170 -4.88 7.53 -10.43
C ARG A 170 -3.61 7.40 -9.60
N ASP A 171 -3.00 6.21 -9.61
CA ASP A 171 -1.76 5.97 -8.89
C ASP A 171 -0.61 6.86 -9.40
N VAL A 172 -0.38 6.89 -10.73
CA VAL A 172 0.71 7.68 -11.31
C VAL A 172 0.45 9.18 -11.30
N LEU A 173 -0.80 9.63 -11.43
CA LEU A 173 -1.18 11.03 -11.28
C LEU A 173 -0.97 11.49 -9.83
N GLY A 174 -1.47 10.72 -8.87
CA GLY A 174 -1.33 11.02 -7.45
C GLY A 174 0.12 11.00 -6.97
N ALA A 175 0.95 10.16 -7.57
CA ALA A 175 2.39 10.10 -7.32
C ALA A 175 3.19 11.18 -8.08
N GLY A 176 2.55 12.00 -8.91
CA GLY A 176 3.22 13.05 -9.70
C GLY A 176 4.14 12.51 -10.80
N LEU A 177 4.01 11.24 -11.19
CA LEU A 177 4.78 10.62 -12.27
C LEU A 177 4.22 10.99 -13.65
N VAL A 178 2.93 11.34 -13.68
CA VAL A 178 2.20 11.80 -14.86
C VAL A 178 1.48 13.09 -14.47
N VAL A 179 1.41 14.04 -15.40
CA VAL A 179 0.65 15.27 -15.27
C VAL A 179 -0.53 15.25 -16.24
N ARG A 180 -1.66 15.79 -15.80
CA ARG A 180 -2.85 16.03 -16.63
C ARG A 180 -2.86 17.50 -17.05
N ARG A 181 -3.15 17.75 -18.34
CA ARG A 181 -3.35 19.09 -18.91
C ARG A 181 -4.64 19.11 -19.71
N GLU A 182 -5.48 20.11 -19.46
CA GLU A 182 -6.69 20.30 -20.27
C GLU A 182 -6.32 20.82 -21.66
N THR A 183 -6.94 20.24 -22.69
CA THR A 183 -6.78 20.65 -24.09
C THR A 183 -8.15 20.77 -24.75
N ALA A 184 -8.21 21.36 -25.95
CA ALA A 184 -9.47 21.54 -26.68
C ALA A 184 -10.21 20.22 -27.00
N VAL A 185 -9.48 19.09 -27.04
CA VAL A 185 -10.02 17.75 -27.31
C VAL A 185 -10.14 16.89 -26.04
N GLY A 186 -9.95 17.50 -24.87
CA GLY A 186 -10.05 16.86 -23.55
C GLY A 186 -8.70 16.72 -22.83
N PRO A 187 -8.68 15.99 -21.69
CA PRO A 187 -7.49 15.86 -20.87
C PRO A 187 -6.37 15.09 -21.56
N MET A 188 -5.19 15.71 -21.64
CA MET A 188 -3.95 15.12 -22.12
C MET A 188 -3.10 14.68 -20.92
N LEU A 189 -2.56 13.47 -21.00
CA LEU A 189 -1.63 12.91 -20.02
C LEU A 189 -0.22 13.00 -20.56
N ARG A 190 0.72 13.47 -19.74
CA ARG A 190 2.14 13.52 -20.07
C ARG A 190 2.98 12.98 -18.93
N LEU A 191 4.11 12.35 -19.24
CA LEU A 191 5.14 12.07 -18.24
C LEU A 191 5.61 13.36 -17.57
N ALA A 192 5.77 13.32 -16.25
CA ALA A 192 6.42 14.41 -15.53
C ALA A 192 7.90 14.47 -15.96
N THR A 193 8.38 15.67 -16.30
CA THR A 193 9.80 15.88 -16.55
C THR A 193 10.56 15.66 -15.25
N ARG A 194 11.60 14.82 -15.25
CA ARG A 194 12.57 14.80 -14.15
C ARG A 194 13.30 16.15 -14.14
N THR A 195 12.92 17.05 -13.24
CA THR A 195 13.76 18.18 -12.82
C THR A 195 14.95 17.66 -12.02
#